data_AF-A0A258D7D6-F1
#
_entry.id   AF-A0A258D7D6-F1
#
_cell.length_a   1.000
_cell.length_b   1.000
_cell.length_c   1.000
_cell.angle_alpha   90.00
_cell.angle_beta   90.00
_cell.angle_gamma   90.00
#
_symmetry.space_group_name_H-M   'P 1'
#
loop_
_entity.id
_entity.type
_entity.pdbx_description
1 polymer ?
#
loop_
_entity_poly.entity_id
_entity_poly.type
_entity_poly.pdbx_seq_one_letter_code
_entity_poly.pdbx_strand_id
1 'polypeptide(L)'
;SWFFEGPQALTALASISPQAIFSVLFIAYGSTLLGYGAWAVLLGRHPASLVAPFSLLVPIVGFAAAFILLGEMISPLEIAGSLLIFVGLVLNVIGPRLVARLRTA
;
A
#
# COMPACT_ATOMS: atom_id res chain seq x y z
N SER A 1 -18.46 15.53 -5.19
CA SER A 1 -17.93 16.21 -4.00
C SER A 1 -18.27 17.72 -3.93
N TRP A 2 -19.11 18.26 -4.81
CA TRP A 2 -19.61 19.66 -4.73
C TRP A 2 -20.29 20.03 -3.40
N PHE A 3 -21.11 19.12 -2.88
CA PHE A 3 -21.88 19.33 -1.65
C PHE A 3 -21.02 19.39 -0.37
N PHE A 4 -19.80 18.86 -0.40
CA PHE A 4 -18.91 18.80 0.77
C PHE A 4 -17.77 19.81 0.71
N GLU A 5 -17.25 20.12 -0.49
CA GLU A 5 -16.11 21.02 -0.69
C GLU A 5 -16.51 22.48 -0.96
N GLY A 6 -17.79 22.73 -1.30
CA GLY A 6 -18.34 24.07 -1.53
C GLY A 6 -17.77 24.79 -2.76
N PRO A 7 -18.08 26.09 -2.92
CA PRO A 7 -17.65 26.89 -4.08
C PRO A 7 -16.12 27.01 -4.22
N GLN A 8 -15.40 26.80 -3.13
CA GLN A 8 -13.94 26.88 -3.07
C GLN A 8 -13.25 25.80 -3.92
N ALA A 9 -13.94 24.68 -4.18
CA ALA A 9 -13.47 23.65 -5.10
C ALA A 9 -13.29 24.18 -6.54
N LEU A 10 -14.16 25.08 -7.03
CA LEU A 10 -13.99 25.67 -8.37
C LEU A 10 -12.79 26.60 -8.43
N THR A 11 -12.53 27.35 -7.34
CA THR A 11 -11.36 28.24 -7.28
C THR A 11 -10.05 27.45 -7.22
N ALA A 12 -10.05 26.26 -6.61
CA ALA A 12 -8.90 25.35 -6.62
C ALA A 12 -8.63 24.78 -8.03
N LEU A 13 -9.67 24.46 -8.80
CA LEU A 13 -9.53 24.05 -10.20
C LEU A 13 -8.96 25.16 -11.07
N ALA A 14 -9.34 26.41 -10.82
CA ALA A 14 -8.81 27.57 -11.54
C ALA A 14 -7.33 27.88 -11.23
N SER A 15 -6.78 27.33 -10.14
CA SER A 15 -5.41 27.59 -9.66
C SER A 15 -4.56 26.32 -9.54
N ILE A 16 -4.91 25.27 -10.29
CA ILE A 16 -4.21 23.99 -10.21
C ILE A 16 -2.73 24.12 -10.57
N SER A 17 -1.86 23.60 -9.71
CA SER A 17 -0.41 23.64 -9.96
C SER A 17 0.00 22.51 -10.93
N PRO A 18 1.05 22.71 -11.75
CA PRO A 18 1.59 21.63 -12.59
C PRO A 18 1.99 20.38 -11.78
N GLN A 19 2.46 20.59 -10.54
CA GLN A 19 2.79 19.50 -9.63
C GLN A 19 1.56 18.70 -9.21
N ALA A 20 0.42 19.36 -8.94
CA ALA A 20 -0.83 18.67 -8.62
C ALA A 20 -1.32 17.82 -9.81
N ILE A 21 -1.23 18.35 -11.04
CA ILE A 21 -1.56 17.60 -12.26
C ILE A 21 -0.66 16.37 -12.36
N PHE A 22 0.65 16.54 -12.19
CA PHE A 22 1.60 15.43 -12.27
C PHE A 22 1.33 14.37 -11.19
N SER A 23 1.08 14.78 -9.95
CA SER A 23 0.73 13.85 -8.87
C SER A 23 -0.51 13.03 -9.19
N VAL A 24 -1.57 13.66 -9.74
CA VAL A 24 -2.79 12.95 -10.14
C VAL A 24 -2.51 11.97 -11.27
N LEU A 25 -1.78 12.38 -12.32
CA LEU A 25 -1.42 11.49 -13.42
C LEU A 25 -0.54 10.32 -12.96
N PHE A 26 0.41 10.59 -12.08
CA PHE A 26 1.27 9.57 -11.51
C PHE A 26 0.49 8.55 -10.69
N ILE A 27 -0.44 8.99 -9.83
CA ILE A 27 -1.27 8.08 -9.04
C ILE A 27 -2.24 7.31 -9.94
N ALA A 28 -2.95 8.01 -10.83
CA ALA A 28 -4.01 7.42 -11.66
C ALA A 28 -3.46 6.42 -12.68
N TYR A 29 -2.33 6.75 -13.33
CA TYR A 29 -1.74 5.91 -14.37
C TYR A 29 -0.49 5.19 -13.88
N GLY A 30 0.52 5.92 -13.41
CA GLY A 30 1.81 5.33 -13.02
C GLY A 30 1.66 4.25 -11.96
N SER A 31 1.14 4.61 -10.79
CA SER A 31 0.95 3.70 -9.66
C SER A 31 -0.02 2.57 -10.01
N THR A 32 -1.11 2.86 -10.71
CA THR A 32 -2.12 1.87 -11.11
C THR A 32 -1.57 0.84 -12.08
N LEU A 33 -0.95 1.28 -13.18
CA LEU A 33 -0.41 0.37 -14.20
C LEU A 33 0.73 -0.47 -13.62
N LEU A 34 1.63 0.13 -12.83
CA LEU A 34 2.71 -0.61 -12.20
C LEU A 34 2.18 -1.62 -11.16
N GLY A 35 1.25 -1.19 -10.30
CA GLY A 35 0.65 -2.03 -9.27
C GLY A 35 -0.11 -3.21 -9.86
N TYR A 36 -1.07 -2.95 -10.75
CA TYR A 36 -1.85 -4.01 -11.39
C TYR A 36 -1.02 -4.85 -12.35
N GLY A 37 -0.06 -4.26 -13.07
CA GLY A 37 0.84 -4.99 -13.95
C GLY A 37 1.71 -5.99 -13.17
N ALA A 38 2.36 -5.53 -12.09
CA ALA A 38 3.12 -6.42 -11.22
C ALA A 38 2.26 -7.51 -10.60
N TRP A 39 1.05 -7.15 -10.14
CA TRP A 39 0.12 -8.12 -9.57
C TRP A 39 -0.34 -9.16 -10.61
N ALA A 40 -0.66 -8.74 -11.83
CA ALA A 40 -1.04 -9.64 -12.92
C ALA A 40 0.09 -10.62 -13.26
N VAL A 41 1.35 -10.15 -13.30
CA VAL A 41 2.52 -11.01 -13.50
C VAL A 41 2.67 -12.02 -12.37
N LEU A 42 2.49 -11.60 -11.11
CA LEU A 42 2.59 -12.49 -9.95
C LEU A 42 1.47 -13.55 -9.96
N LEU A 43 0.23 -13.17 -10.27
CA LEU A 43 -0.89 -14.11 -10.37
C LEU A 43 -0.76 -15.07 -11.55
N GLY A 44 -0.10 -14.65 -12.63
CA GLY A 44 0.22 -15.52 -13.76
C GLY A 44 1.27 -16.59 -13.42
N ARG A 45 2.08 -16.38 -12.37
CA ARG A 45 3.20 -17.27 -11.99
C ARG A 45 3.01 -17.99 -10.67
N HIS A 46 2.14 -17.48 -9.79
CA HIS A 46 1.93 -17.98 -8.43
C HIS A 46 0.43 -18.03 -8.09
N PRO A 47 -0.01 -19.01 -7.27
CA PRO A 47 -1.37 -19.06 -6.75
C PRO A 47 -1.76 -17.77 -6.01
N ALA A 48 -3.01 -17.33 -6.17
CA ALA A 48 -3.51 -16.11 -5.53
C ALA A 48 -3.38 -16.13 -4.00
N SER A 49 -3.50 -17.30 -3.37
CA SER A 49 -3.33 -17.47 -1.92
C SER A 49 -1.91 -17.17 -1.41
N LEU A 50 -0.89 -17.29 -2.28
CA LEU A 50 0.48 -16.91 -1.92
C LEU A 50 0.72 -15.41 -2.09
N VAL A 51 0.07 -14.78 -3.06
CA VAL A 51 0.31 -13.37 -3.40
C VAL A 51 -0.50 -12.43 -2.51
N ALA A 52 -1.75 -12.78 -2.20
CA ALA A 52 -2.67 -11.91 -1.44
C ALA A 52 -2.14 -11.40 -0.08
N PRO A 53 -1.43 -12.21 0.74
CA PRO A 53 -0.93 -11.73 2.03
C PRO A 53 0.08 -10.60 1.90
N PHE A 54 0.86 -10.54 0.81
CA PHE A 54 1.86 -9.48 0.61
C PHE A 54 1.26 -8.07 0.52
N SER A 55 -0.04 -7.93 0.25
CA SER A 55 -0.73 -6.64 0.33
C SER A 55 -0.70 -6.02 1.74
N LEU A 56 -0.49 -6.83 2.78
CA LEU A 56 -0.28 -6.34 4.14
C LEU A 56 1.03 -5.53 4.27
N LEU A 57 2.00 -5.67 3.36
CA LEU A 57 3.21 -4.86 3.38
C LEU A 57 3.00 -3.40 2.93
N VAL A 58 1.89 -3.10 2.25
CA VAL A 58 1.62 -1.76 1.69
C VAL A 58 1.83 -0.62 2.71
N PRO A 59 1.24 -0.64 3.92
CA PRO A 59 1.45 0.43 4.90
C PRO A 59 2.91 0.57 5.34
N ILE A 60 3.64 -0.55 5.49
CA ILE A 60 5.06 -0.54 5.88
C ILE A 60 5.90 0.17 4.82
N VAL A 61 5.67 -0.18 3.55
CA VAL A 61 6.34 0.47 2.40
C VAL A 61 5.93 1.94 2.28
N GLY A 62 4.66 2.26 2.54
CA GLY A 62 4.14 3.62 2.55
C GLY A 62 4.84 4.52 3.57
N PHE A 63 4.93 4.08 4.82
CA PHE A 63 5.65 4.82 5.87
C PHE A 63 7.15 4.92 5.59
N ALA A 64 7.78 3.84 5.10
CA ALA A 64 9.18 3.88 4.71
C ALA A 64 9.43 4.90 3.59
N ALA A 65 8.54 4.95 2.59
CA ALA A 65 8.62 5.93 1.50
C ALA A 65 8.39 7.36 2.00
N ALA A 66 7.42 7.59 2.90
CA ALA A 66 7.18 8.89 3.51
C ALA A 66 8.41 9.39 4.29
N PHE A 67 9.04 8.53 5.09
CA PHE A 67 10.26 8.87 5.81
C PHE A 67 11.44 9.13 4.86
N ILE A 68 11.68 8.27 3.87
CA ILE A 68 12.85 8.37 2.98
C ILE A 68 12.71 9.52 1.97
N LEU A 69 11.54 9.66 1.35
CA LEU A 69 11.33 10.60 0.24
C LEU A 69 10.83 11.97 0.70
N LEU A 70 10.01 12.01 1.76
CA LEU A 70 9.41 13.26 2.28
C LEU A 70 10.08 13.73 3.57
N GLY A 71 10.89 12.90 4.24
CA GLY A 71 11.52 13.24 5.50
C GLY A 71 10.55 13.30 6.68
N GLU A 72 9.37 12.69 6.56
CA GLU A 72 8.35 12.71 7.60
C GLU A 72 8.78 11.89 8.83
N MET A 73 8.58 12.43 10.02
CA MET A 73 8.87 11.71 11.26
C MET A 73 7.81 10.63 11.51
N ILE A 74 8.24 9.37 11.54
CA ILE A 74 7.36 8.25 11.86
C ILE A 74 7.09 8.23 13.36
N SER A 75 5.81 8.23 13.75
CA SER A 75 5.42 8.16 15.15
C SER A 75 5.62 6.76 15.74
N PRO A 76 5.80 6.64 17.07
CA PRO A 76 5.88 5.34 17.72
C PRO A 76 4.65 4.44 17.48
N LEU A 77 3.46 5.04 17.31
CA LEU A 77 2.24 4.29 17.04
C LEU A 77 2.23 3.68 15.63
N GLU A 78 2.75 4.40 14.64
CA GLU A 78 2.90 3.90 13.26
C GLU A 78 3.92 2.77 13.17
N ILE A 79 5.01 2.87 13.95
CA ILE A 79 5.99 1.79 14.08
C ILE A 79 5.33 0.55 14.71
N ALA A 80 4.61 0.72 15.81
CA ALA A 80 3.91 -0.38 16.48
C ALA A 80 2.88 -1.04 15.57
N GLY A 81 2.09 -0.24 14.84
CA GLY A 81 1.13 -0.73 13.85
C GLY A 81 1.81 -1.49 12.70
N SER A 82 2.92 -0.97 12.18
CA SER A 82 3.71 -1.63 11.13
C SER A 82 4.26 -2.97 11.58
N LEU A 83 4.77 -3.04 12.82
CA LEU A 83 5.23 -4.30 13.42
C LEU A 83 4.09 -5.31 13.59
N LEU A 84 2.92 -4.87 14.06
CA LEU A 84 1.75 -5.73 14.22
C LEU A 84 1.32 -6.35 12.88
N ILE A 85 1.29 -5.53 11.81
CA ILE A 85 0.95 -5.99 10.46
C ILE A 85 2.01 -6.97 9.93
N PHE A 86 3.29 -6.68 10.15
CA PHE A 86 4.39 -7.57 9.76
C PHE A 86 4.28 -8.93 10.46
N VAL A 87 4.02 -8.94 11.77
CA VAL A 87 3.81 -10.18 12.53
C VAL A 87 2.61 -10.95 11.99
N GLY A 88 1.49 -10.26 11.72
CA GLY A 88 0.31 -10.87 11.11
C GLY A 88 0.60 -11.53 9.77
N LEU A 89 1.42 -10.89 8.92
CA LEU A 89 1.86 -11.48 7.66
C LEU A 89 2.74 -12.71 7.85
N VAL A 90 3.74 -12.63 8.73
CA VAL A 90 4.65 -13.77 9.00
C VAL A 90 3.84 -14.99 9.47
N LEU A 91 2.87 -14.77 10.36
CA LEU A 91 1.95 -15.82 10.80
C LEU A 91 1.09 -16.36 9.66
N ASN A 92 0.59 -15.50 8.77
CA ASN A 92 -0.22 -15.92 7.62
C ASN A 92 0.57 -16.80 6.65
N VAL A 93 1.83 -16.46 6.37
CA VAL A 93 2.70 -17.17 5.42
C VAL A 93 3.26 -18.47 6.01
N ILE A 94 3.66 -18.47 7.28
CA ILE A 94 4.35 -19.60 7.93
C ILE A 94 3.37 -20.52 8.67
N GLY A 95 2.28 -19.99 9.19
CA GLY A 95 1.30 -20.71 10.02
C GLY A 95 0.79 -22.02 9.41
N PRO A 96 0.32 -22.04 8.14
CA PRO A 96 -0.13 -23.28 7.50
C PRO A 96 0.96 -24.36 7.43
N ARG A 97 2.22 -23.97 7.21
CA ARG A 97 3.36 -24.89 7.16
C ARG A 97 3.75 -25.42 8.53
N LEU A 98 3.68 -24.57 9.56
CA LEU A 98 4.00 -24.94 10.93
C LEU A 98 2.96 -25.91 11.51
N VAL A 99 1.67 -25.63 11.31
CA VAL A 99 0.57 -26.52 11.73
C VAL A 99 0.65 -27.88 11.03
N ALA A 100 0.99 -27.89 9.73
CA ALA A 100 1.18 -29.14 9.00
C ALA A 100 2.32 -29.99 9.59
N ARG A 101 3.46 -29.36 9.95
CA ARG A 101 4.60 -30.06 10.58
C ARG A 101 4.28 -30.62 11.97
N LEU A 102 3.53 -29.87 12.78
CA LEU A 102 3.14 -30.28 14.14
C LEU A 102 2.12 -31.44 14.15
N ARG A 103 1.33 -31.61 13.08
CA ARG A 103 0.39 -32.75 12.95
C ARG A 103 1.06 -34.05 12.49
N THR A 104 2.26 -33.96 11.92
CA THR A 104 3.03 -35.13 11.43
C THR A 104 4.07 -35.64 12.42
N ALA A 105 4.29 -34.92 13.53
CA ALA A 105 5.16 -35.32 14.64
C ALA A 105 4.32 -35.89 15.79
#